data_AF-A0A950VGT7-F1
#
_entry.id   AF-A0A950VGT7-F1
#
_cell.length_a   1.000
_cell.length_b   1.000
_cell.length_c   1.000
_cell.angle_alpha   90.00
_cell.angle_beta   90.00
_cell.angle_gamma   90.00
#
_symmetry.space_group_name_H-M   'P 1'
#
loop_
_entity.id
_entity.type
_entity.pdbx_description
1 polymer ?
#
loop_
_entity_poly.entity_id
_entity_poly.type
_entity_poly.pdbx_seq_one_letter_code
_entity_poly.pdbx_strand_id
1 'polypeptide(L)'
;ILFGGTGFFIDTFSCLHGEGVLWLHGYGNVFEAQLGKGEQIDIEPGGWVYKDRSVQMTSEFQRLSTGLFAGTSICWNRFTGPGRVGLQSMYVHLPTEA
;
A
#
# COMPACT_ATOMS: atom_id res chain seq x y z
N ILE A 1 4.62 16.00 -8.76
CA ILE A 1 4.18 15.31 -7.52
C ILE A 1 5.36 14.47 -7.05
N LEU A 2 6.25 15.02 -6.20
CA LEU A 2 7.44 14.30 -5.72
C LEU A 2 7.19 13.51 -4.42
N PHE A 3 5.97 13.55 -3.88
CA PHE A 3 5.63 12.96 -2.57
C PHE A 3 4.22 12.35 -2.48
N GLY A 4 3.44 12.34 -3.56
CA GLY A 4 2.01 11.97 -3.52
C GLY A 4 1.68 10.49 -3.77
N GLY A 5 2.68 9.65 -3.98
CA GLY A 5 2.50 8.23 -4.32
C GLY A 5 3.36 7.27 -3.52
N THR A 6 4.03 7.72 -2.46
CA THR A 6 4.98 6.92 -1.67
C THR A 6 4.40 6.42 -0.34
N GLY A 7 3.17 6.81 0.03
CA GLY A 7 2.53 6.33 1.26
C GLY A 7 3.15 6.88 2.55
N PHE A 8 3.71 8.09 2.56
CA PHE A 8 4.37 8.65 3.76
C PHE A 8 3.44 8.89 4.96
N PHE A 9 2.13 9.01 4.73
CA PHE A 9 1.14 9.22 5.79
C PHE A 9 0.17 8.06 5.81
N ILE A 10 0.04 7.44 6.99
CA ILE A 10 -0.88 6.33 7.25
C ILE A 10 -1.72 6.73 8.45
N ASP A 11 -3.02 6.82 8.25
CA ASP A 11 -3.97 7.07 9.33
C ASP A 11 -4.28 5.77 10.08
N THR A 12 -4.32 5.85 11.40
CA THR A 12 -4.77 4.74 12.26
C THR A 12 -6.15 5.03 12.80
N PHE A 13 -7.13 4.25 12.34
CA PHE A 13 -8.49 4.30 12.86
C PHE A 13 -8.64 3.26 13.97
N SER A 14 -9.28 3.63 15.07
CA SER A 14 -9.52 2.74 16.22
C SER A 14 -10.85 3.05 16.87
N CYS A 15 -11.61 2.01 17.22
CA CYS A 15 -12.83 2.13 18.02
C CYS A 15 -12.53 1.56 19.41
N LEU A 16 -12.54 2.42 20.44
CA LEU A 16 -12.19 2.03 21.82
C LEU A 16 -13.41 1.62 22.65
N HIS A 17 -14.59 2.11 22.29
CA HIS A 17 -15.83 1.94 23.06
C HIS A 17 -16.99 1.65 22.11
N GLY A 18 -17.31 0.37 21.95
CA GLY A 18 -18.44 -0.08 21.11
C GLY A 18 -18.03 -0.47 19.69
N GLU A 19 -19.00 -0.41 18.79
CA GLU A 19 -18.84 -0.78 17.38
C GLU A 19 -18.65 0.47 16.52
N GLY A 20 -17.75 0.38 15.55
CA GLY A 20 -17.50 1.45 14.58
C GLY A 20 -17.43 0.88 13.17
N VAL A 21 -17.93 1.63 12.20
CA VAL A 21 -17.86 1.27 10.78
C VAL A 21 -16.92 2.26 10.08
N LEU A 22 -15.90 1.72 9.40
CA LEU A 22 -15.01 2.50 8.55
C LEU A 22 -15.30 2.16 7.10
N TRP A 23 -15.61 3.18 6.29
CA TRP A 23 -15.81 3.06 4.85
C TRP A 23 -14.57 3.56 4.14
N LEU A 24 -13.91 2.67 3.38
CA LEU A 24 -12.72 3.00 2.61
C LEU A 24 -13.02 2.88 1.12
N HIS A 25 -12.51 3.82 0.33
CA HIS A 25 -12.58 3.78 -1.12
C HIS A 25 -11.32 3.10 -1.68
N GLY A 26 -11.50 2.22 -2.67
CA GLY A 26 -10.42 1.69 -3.50
C GLY A 26 -10.77 1.90 -4.97
N TYR A 27 -9.75 2.19 -5.76
CA TYR A 27 -9.85 2.48 -7.19
C TYR A 27 -9.82 1.19 -8.02
N GLY A 28 -10.79 1.04 -8.91
CA GLY A 28 -10.95 -0.19 -9.69
C GLY A 28 -11.52 -1.32 -8.83
N ASN A 29 -10.95 -2.53 -8.95
CA ASN A 29 -11.34 -3.68 -8.14
C ASN A 29 -10.57 -3.67 -6.82
N VAL A 30 -11.28 -4.00 -5.74
CA VAL A 30 -10.71 -4.15 -4.40
C VAL A 30 -10.63 -5.62 -4.05
N PHE A 31 -9.47 -6.04 -3.56
CA PHE A 31 -9.21 -7.41 -3.11
C PHE A 31 -8.72 -7.43 -1.68
N GLU A 32 -8.88 -8.57 -1.00
CA GLU A 32 -8.36 -8.80 0.34
C GLU A 32 -7.40 -9.98 0.30
N ALA A 33 -6.19 -9.78 0.82
CA ALA A 33 -5.22 -10.84 1.05
C ALA A 33 -5.11 -11.10 2.56
N GLN A 34 -5.30 -12.36 2.97
CA GLN A 34 -5.09 -12.80 4.34
C GLN A 34 -3.67 -13.37 4.45
N LEU A 35 -2.79 -12.67 5.18
CA LEU A 35 -1.43 -13.12 5.43
C LEU A 35 -1.37 -13.97 6.71
N GLY A 36 -0.76 -15.14 6.61
CA GLY A 36 -0.31 -15.93 7.75
C GLY A 36 0.85 -15.29 8.50
N LYS A 37 1.23 -15.87 9.64
CA LYS A 37 2.39 -15.38 10.42
C LYS A 37 3.68 -15.53 9.60
N GLY A 38 4.36 -14.41 9.34
CA GLY A 38 5.60 -14.39 8.56
C GLY A 38 5.41 -14.50 7.04
N GLU A 39 4.17 -14.66 6.57
CA GLU A 39 3.85 -14.57 5.14
C GLU A 39 3.98 -13.13 4.66
N GLN A 40 4.51 -12.95 3.46
CA GLN A 40 4.85 -11.64 2.91
C GLN A 40 4.22 -11.41 1.54
N ILE A 41 3.85 -10.15 1.30
CA ILE A 41 3.46 -9.66 -0.02
C ILE A 41 4.07 -8.27 -0.25
N ASP A 42 4.67 -8.08 -1.41
CA ASP A 42 5.22 -6.80 -1.85
C ASP A 42 4.21 -6.11 -2.77
N ILE A 43 3.84 -4.88 -2.44
CA ILE A 43 2.79 -4.12 -3.14
C ILE A 43 3.36 -2.75 -3.50
N GLU A 44 3.09 -2.29 -4.72
CA GLU A 44 3.42 -0.93 -5.15
C GLU A 44 2.81 0.10 -4.18
N PRO A 45 3.46 1.23 -3.85
CA PRO A 45 3.04 2.03 -2.71
C PRO A 45 1.64 2.64 -2.81
N GLY A 46 1.10 2.84 -4.01
CA GLY A 46 -0.29 3.23 -4.25
C GLY A 46 -1.26 2.06 -4.41
N GLY A 47 -0.80 0.81 -4.44
CA GLY A 47 -1.62 -0.38 -4.71
C GLY A 47 -2.37 -0.97 -3.51
N TRP A 48 -2.25 -0.39 -2.32
CA TRP A 48 -2.90 -0.89 -1.10
C TRP A 48 -3.86 0.16 -0.52
N VAL A 49 -4.93 -0.31 0.15
CA VAL A 49 -6.01 0.52 0.70
C VAL A 49 -5.98 0.53 2.23
N TYR A 50 -5.78 -0.66 2.84
CA TYR A 50 -5.72 -0.80 4.29
C TYR A 50 -4.88 -2.01 4.68
N LYS A 51 -4.47 -2.07 5.95
CA LYS A 51 -3.94 -3.29 6.57
C LYS A 51 -4.46 -3.41 8.01
N ASP A 52 -4.60 -4.63 8.50
CA ASP A 52 -4.80 -4.84 9.94
C ASP A 52 -3.58 -4.29 10.72
N ARG A 53 -3.80 -3.89 11.98
CA ARG A 53 -2.73 -3.35 12.84
C ARG A 53 -1.59 -4.35 13.04
N SER A 54 -1.89 -5.65 13.05
CA SER A 54 -0.92 -6.73 13.25
C SER A 54 0.00 -6.98 12.05
N VAL A 55 -0.37 -6.49 10.86
CA VAL A 55 0.47 -6.61 9.66
C VAL A 55 1.58 -5.55 9.75
N GLN A 56 2.83 -6.00 9.70
CA GLN A 56 3.99 -5.12 9.63
C GLN A 56 4.17 -4.61 8.20
N MET A 57 4.66 -3.39 8.04
CA MET A 57 4.88 -2.76 6.74
C MET A 57 6.26 -2.10 6.71
N THR A 58 7.07 -2.40 5.69
CA THR A 58 8.33 -1.69 5.42
C THR A 58 8.34 -1.18 3.98
N SER A 59 8.85 0.03 3.76
CA SER A 59 9.03 0.60 2.43
C SER A 59 10.45 0.34 1.96
N GLU A 60 10.59 -0.39 0.86
CA GLU A 60 11.87 -0.75 0.28
C GLU A 60 12.14 0.10 -0.97
N PHE A 61 13.35 0.62 -1.10
CA PHE A 61 13.78 1.41 -2.25
C PHE A 61 14.98 0.75 -2.91
N GLN A 62 14.83 0.33 -4.17
CA GLN A 62 15.92 -0.23 -4.94
C GLN A 62 16.35 0.72 -6.05
N ARG A 63 17.60 1.18 -5.98
CA ARG A 63 18.22 1.99 -7.03
C ARG A 63 18.67 1.09 -8.18
N LEU A 64 18.24 1.39 -9.39
CA LEU A 64 18.71 0.71 -10.59
C LEU A 64 19.97 1.41 -11.12
N SER A 65 21.06 0.65 -11.25
CA SER A 65 22.38 1.17 -11.64
C SER A 65 22.77 0.84 -13.09
N THR A 66 21.95 0.06 -13.81
CA THR A 66 22.31 -0.48 -15.14
C THR A 66 21.16 -0.39 -16.14
N GLY A 67 21.48 -0.27 -17.43
CA GLY A 67 20.51 -0.29 -18.53
C GLY A 67 19.84 1.06 -18.80
N LEU A 68 18.77 1.05 -19.60
CA LEU A 68 18.00 2.26 -19.97
C LEU A 68 17.34 2.96 -18.76
N PHE A 69 17.21 2.24 -17.64
CA PHE A 69 16.66 2.73 -16.38
C PHE A 69 17.75 3.09 -15.35
N ALA A 70 19.02 3.18 -15.76
CA ALA A 70 20.09 3.60 -14.86
C ALA A 70 19.82 5.00 -14.28
N GLY A 71 19.78 5.10 -12.95
CA GLY A 71 19.46 6.33 -12.23
C GLY A 71 18.01 6.43 -11.74
N THR A 72 17.13 5.48 -12.09
CA THR A 72 15.79 5.39 -11.49
C THR A 72 15.81 4.62 -10.16
N SER A 73 14.79 4.85 -9.33
CA SER A 73 14.55 4.09 -8.11
C SER A 73 13.17 3.46 -8.18
N ILE A 74 13.08 2.17 -7.89
CA ILE A 74 11.79 1.48 -7.70
C ILE A 74 11.51 1.43 -6.20
N CYS A 75 10.25 1.62 -5.83
CA CYS A 75 9.77 1.52 -4.45
C CYS A 75 8.60 0.54 -4.37
N TRP A 76 8.54 -0.22 -3.29
CA TRP A 76 7.38 -1.01 -2.92
C TRP A 76 7.27 -1.09 -1.39
N ASN A 77 6.07 -1.45 -0.93
CA ASN A 77 5.80 -1.71 0.47
C ASN A 77 5.69 -3.22 0.68
N ARG A 78 6.53 -3.75 1.58
CA ARG A 78 6.49 -5.14 2.03
C ARG A 78 5.59 -5.26 3.23
N PHE A 79 4.55 -6.08 3.10
CA PHE A 79 3.63 -6.39 4.19
C PHE A 79 3.96 -7.78 4.74
N THR A 80 4.09 -7.91 6.06
CA THR A 80 4.36 -9.20 6.73
C THR A 80 3.25 -9.48 7.75
N GLY A 81 2.58 -10.63 7.61
CA GLY A 81 1.47 -11.02 8.46
C GLY A 81 1.87 -11.40 9.90
N PRO A 82 0.88 -11.68 10.76
CA PRO A 82 -0.49 -12.09 10.38
C PRO A 82 -1.48 -10.93 10.25
N GLY A 83 -2.48 -11.09 9.39
CA GLY A 83 -3.62 -10.17 9.25
C GLY A 83 -3.99 -9.91 7.79
N ARG A 84 -5.00 -9.08 7.58
CA ARG A 84 -5.51 -8.74 6.25
C ARG A 84 -4.83 -7.51 5.67
N VAL A 85 -4.70 -7.49 4.35
CA VAL A 85 -4.28 -6.34 3.56
C VAL A 85 -5.28 -6.15 2.42
N GLY A 86 -5.83 -4.95 2.30
CA GLY A 86 -6.69 -4.54 1.20
C GLY A 86 -5.86 -4.01 0.03
N LEU A 87 -6.14 -4.51 -1.18
CA LEU A 87 -5.46 -4.18 -2.43
C LEU A 87 -6.41 -3.49 -3.39
N GLN A 88 -5.88 -2.63 -4.26
CA GLN A 88 -6.63 -2.04 -5.36
C GLN A 88 -5.95 -2.26 -6.71
N SER A 89 -6.75 -2.51 -7.75
CA SER A 89 -6.22 -2.82 -9.09
C SER A 89 -5.75 -1.59 -9.86
N MET A 90 -6.23 -0.40 -9.51
CA MET A 90 -5.89 0.85 -10.19
C MET A 90 -5.23 1.81 -9.20
N TYR A 91 -3.98 2.17 -9.44
CA TYR A 91 -3.21 3.05 -8.54
C TYR A 91 -2.47 4.16 -9.31
N VAL A 92 -2.62 4.19 -10.63
CA VAL A 92 -2.13 5.27 -11.48
C VAL A 92 -3.25 6.28 -11.69
N HIS A 93 -3.12 7.44 -11.06
CA HIS A 93 -3.94 8.61 -11.37
C HIS A 93 -3.22 9.48 -12.39
N LEU A 94 -3.67 9.39 -13.64
CA LEU A 94 -3.36 10.42 -14.64
C LEU A 94 -4.19 11.67 -14.28
N PRO A 95 -3.59 12.87 -14.29
CA PRO A 95 -4.36 14.10 -14.15
C PRO A 95 -5.42 14.14 -15.25
N THR A 96 -6.68 14.36 -14.90
CA THR A 96 -7.67 14.76 -15.88
C THR A 96 -7.36 16.21 -16.25
N GLU A 97 -7.03 16.49 -17.50
CA GLU A 97 -6.98 17.88 -17.98
C GLU A 97 -8.37 18.50 -17.76
N ALA A 98 -8.40 19.67 -17.13
CA ALA A 98 -9.61 20.45 -16.88
C ALA A 98 -9.99 21.25 -18.12
#